data_AF-A0A2V8IYQ9-F1
#
_entry.id   AF-A0A2V8IYQ9-F1
#
_cell.length_a   1.000
_cell.length_b   1.000
_cell.length_c   1.000
_cell.angle_alpha   90.00
_cell.angle_beta   90.00
_cell.angle_gamma   90.00
#
_symmetry.space_group_name_H-M   'P 1'
#
loop_
_entity.id
_entity.type
_entity.pdbx_description
1 polymer ?
#
loop_
_entity_poly.entity_id
_entity_poly.type
_entity_poly.pdbx_seq_one_letter_code
_entity_poly.pdbx_strand_id
1 'polypeptide(L)'
;MIRAREVAVQTRTKIVNAVRGMVKSTGHRLPPSSTVTFARKATEVCPAVLQPALVPLIRLIQTLTDEIEAYDRLVVETARVYPETQAIQTIHGVGALTAVAFVLVLNNDGQRFKRDSALRRWGLSLASHG
;
A
#
# COMPACT_ATOMS: atom_id res chain seq x y z
N MET A 1 -0.94 -8.41 6.36
CA MET A 1 -0.36 -7.79 5.14
C MET A 1 -1.03 -6.49 4.73
N ILE A 2 -2.25 -6.54 4.18
CA ILE A 2 -2.90 -5.36 3.57
C ILE A 2 -3.05 -4.20 4.56
N ARG A 3 -3.54 -4.49 5.77
CA ARG A 3 -3.63 -3.50 6.86
C ARG A 3 -2.26 -2.94 7.27
N ALA A 4 -1.21 -3.78 7.30
CA ALA A 4 0.14 -3.33 7.65
C ALA A 4 0.70 -2.35 6.60
N ARG A 5 0.49 -2.67 5.31
CA ARG A 5 0.80 -1.77 4.19
C ARG A 5 0.07 -0.45 4.31
N GLU A 6 -1.23 -0.49 4.61
CA GLU A 6 -2.05 0.71 4.78
C GLU A 6 -1.50 1.62 5.90
N VAL A 7 -1.19 1.05 7.06
CA VAL A 7 -0.56 1.78 8.18
C VAL A 7 0.77 2.39 7.76
N ALA A 8 1.61 1.67 7.01
CA ALA A 8 2.87 2.19 6.50
C ALA A 8 2.67 3.37 5.53
N VAL A 9 1.71 3.28 4.60
CA VAL A 9 1.36 4.35 3.65
C VAL A 9 0.87 5.60 4.39
N GLN A 10 -0.02 5.44 5.36
CA GLN A 10 -0.55 6.55 6.15
C GLN A 10 0.55 7.21 6.99
N THR A 11 1.39 6.41 7.63
CA THR A 11 2.52 6.89 8.45
C THR A 11 3.52 7.66 7.61
N ARG A 12 3.91 7.13 6.44
CA ARG A 12 4.81 7.82 5.50
C ARG A 12 4.24 9.17 5.07
N THR A 13 2.95 9.20 4.73
CA THR A 13 2.26 10.43 4.33
C THR A 13 2.28 11.47 5.45
N LYS A 14 2.01 11.06 6.69
CA LYS A 14 2.07 11.93 7.87
C LYS A 14 3.47 12.54 8.05
N ILE A 15 4.52 11.73 7.95
CA ILE A 15 5.90 12.20 8.12
C ILE A 15 6.30 13.13 6.98
N VAL A 16 5.98 12.79 5.72
CA VAL A 16 6.24 13.66 4.56
C VAL A 16 5.60 15.04 4.74
N ASN A 17 4.35 15.09 5.19
CA ASN A 17 3.65 16.34 5.45
C ASN A 17 4.30 17.13 6.59
N ALA A 18 4.71 16.47 7.67
CA ALA A 18 5.42 17.11 8.78
C ALA A 18 6.75 17.71 8.32
N VAL A 19 7.55 16.97 7.55
CA VAL A 19 8.83 17.45 6.99
C VAL A 19 8.60 18.67 6.09
N ARG A 20 7.64 18.62 5.15
CA ARG A 20 7.29 19.77 4.31
C ARG A 20 6.85 20.98 5.15
N GLY A 21 6.06 20.76 6.19
CA GLY A 21 5.60 21.81 7.10
C GLY A 21 6.74 22.50 7.86
N MET A 22 7.66 21.72 8.44
CA MET A 22 8.83 22.24 9.17
C MET A 22 9.81 22.99 8.27
N VAL A 23 10.05 22.49 7.04
CA VAL A 23 10.88 23.24 6.09
C VAL A 23 10.18 24.56 5.71
N LYS A 24 8.87 24.52 5.46
CA LYS A 24 8.07 25.71 5.12
C LYS A 24 8.10 26.79 6.20
N SER A 25 8.06 26.44 7.47
CA SER A 25 8.06 27.40 8.59
C SER A 25 9.38 28.16 8.75
N THR A 26 10.47 27.65 8.18
CA THR A 26 11.79 28.33 8.17
C THR A 26 12.05 29.18 6.93
N GLY A 27 11.03 29.45 6.11
CA GLY A 27 11.17 30.23 4.87
C GLY A 27 11.67 29.41 3.67
N HIS A 28 12.09 28.17 3.85
CA HIS A 28 12.56 27.29 2.78
C HIS A 28 11.42 26.49 2.14
N ARG A 29 11.68 25.83 1.00
CA ARG A 29 10.75 24.93 0.34
C ARG A 29 11.47 23.70 -0.20
N LEU A 30 10.84 22.54 -0.04
CA LEU A 30 11.27 21.32 -0.72
C LEU A 30 10.71 21.30 -2.14
N PRO A 31 11.47 20.79 -3.13
CA PRO A 31 10.99 20.67 -4.49
C PRO A 31 9.78 19.71 -4.58
N PRO A 32 9.00 19.79 -5.67
CA PRO A 32 8.03 18.77 -6.01
C PRO A 32 8.70 17.39 -6.13
N SER A 33 8.07 16.39 -5.52
CA SER A 33 8.55 15.01 -5.54
C SER A 33 7.40 14.05 -5.36
N SER A 34 7.51 12.88 -5.99
CA SER A 34 6.71 11.72 -5.59
C SER A 34 7.12 11.29 -4.18
N THR A 35 6.25 10.52 -3.52
CA THR A 35 6.56 9.96 -2.21
C THR A 35 7.75 9.00 -2.26
N VAL A 36 7.90 8.27 -3.37
CA VAL A 36 9.03 7.35 -3.61
C VAL A 36 10.37 8.08 -3.67
N THR A 37 10.40 9.25 -4.32
CA THR A 37 11.64 10.04 -4.48
C THR A 37 11.84 11.08 -3.38
N PHE A 38 10.91 11.18 -2.43
CA PHE A 38 10.89 12.23 -1.42
C PHE A 38 12.14 12.20 -0.55
N ALA A 39 12.51 11.04 0.00
CA ALA A 39 13.61 10.96 0.96
C ALA A 39 14.94 11.42 0.36
N ARG A 40 15.26 10.96 -0.86
CA ARG A 40 16.43 11.39 -1.62
C ARG A 40 16.44 12.90 -1.84
N LYS A 41 15.38 13.43 -2.45
CA LYS A 41 15.26 14.86 -2.77
C LYS A 41 15.28 15.74 -1.50
N ALA A 42 14.62 15.31 -0.43
CA ALA A 42 14.59 16.04 0.82
C ALA A 42 15.97 16.09 1.48
N THR A 43 16.77 15.02 1.36
CA THR A 43 18.15 14.98 1.87
C THR A 43 19.04 15.98 1.13
N GLU A 44 18.94 16.04 -0.20
CA GLU A 44 19.74 16.91 -1.07
C GLU A 44 19.56 18.40 -0.76
N VAL A 45 18.37 18.82 -0.34
CA VAL A 45 18.03 20.24 -0.13
C VAL A 45 17.71 20.59 1.32
N CYS A 46 17.98 19.70 2.28
CA CYS A 46 17.67 19.95 3.70
C CYS A 46 18.59 21.04 4.27
N PRO A 47 18.06 22.18 4.75
CA PRO A 47 18.86 23.22 5.39
C PRO A 47 19.64 22.67 6.59
N ALA A 48 20.91 23.05 6.73
CA ALA A 48 21.81 22.52 7.77
C ALA A 48 21.22 22.66 9.19
N VAL A 49 20.60 23.80 9.50
CA VAL A 49 19.96 24.07 10.80
C VAL A 49 18.82 23.10 11.13
N LEU A 50 18.17 22.52 10.12
CA LEU A 50 17.07 21.58 10.30
C LEU A 50 17.51 20.12 10.24
N GLN A 51 18.73 19.82 9.79
CA GLN A 51 19.20 18.45 9.62
C GLN A 51 19.11 17.60 10.89
N PRO A 52 19.45 18.08 12.11
CA PRO A 52 19.34 17.27 13.33
C PRO A 52 17.93 16.75 13.58
N ALA A 53 16.91 17.52 13.22
CA ALA A 53 15.50 17.14 13.38
C ALA A 53 14.94 16.36 12.18
N LEU A 54 15.32 16.74 10.95
CA LEU A 54 14.70 16.23 9.73
C LEU A 54 15.36 14.99 9.16
N VAL A 55 16.68 14.81 9.32
CA VAL A 55 17.39 13.64 8.78
C VAL A 55 16.84 12.32 9.34
N PRO A 56 16.56 12.17 10.65
CA PRO A 56 15.93 10.96 11.18
C PRO A 56 14.56 10.66 10.56
N LEU A 57 13.74 11.70 10.35
CA LEU A 57 12.41 11.56 9.73
C LEU A 57 12.52 11.18 8.24
N ILE A 58 13.48 11.76 7.53
CA ILE A 58 13.75 11.44 6.12
C ILE A 58 14.19 9.97 5.98
N ARG A 59 15.03 9.47 6.90
CA ARG A 59 15.40 8.05 6.94
C ARG A 59 14.18 7.15 7.17
N LEU A 60 13.31 7.52 8.11
CA LEU A 60 12.07 6.77 8.36
C LEU A 60 11.14 6.75 7.13
N ILE A 61 11.06 7.85 6.37
CA ILE A 61 10.33 7.89 5.10
C ILE A 61 10.92 6.90 4.08
N GLN A 62 12.25 6.79 4.00
CA GLN A 62 12.91 5.82 3.13
C GLN A 62 12.57 4.39 3.56
N THR A 63 12.75 4.04 4.84
CA THR A 63 12.40 2.72 5.36
C THR A 63 10.95 2.37 5.09
N LEU A 64 10.00 3.28 5.34
CA LEU A 64 8.59 3.04 5.04
C LEU A 64 8.33 2.87 3.55
N THR A 65 9.07 3.54 2.69
CA THR A 65 8.96 3.37 1.24
C THR A 65 9.38 1.97 0.82
N ASP A 66 10.53 1.51 1.31
CA ASP A 66 11.07 0.18 1.00
C ASP A 66 10.14 -0.93 1.52
N GLU A 67 9.59 -0.76 2.72
CA GLU A 67 8.61 -1.69 3.31
C GLU A 67 7.28 -1.71 2.53
N ILE A 68 6.78 -0.57 2.06
CA ILE A 68 5.58 -0.53 1.22
C ILE A 68 5.80 -1.32 -0.08
N GLU A 69 6.96 -1.17 -0.71
CA GLU A 69 7.32 -1.95 -1.90
C GLU A 69 7.44 -3.45 -1.59
N ALA A 70 7.95 -3.82 -0.41
CA ALA A 70 7.96 -5.20 0.04
C ALA A 70 6.55 -5.76 0.23
N TYR A 71 5.64 -4.99 0.83
CA TYR A 71 4.23 -5.38 0.93
C TYR A 71 3.56 -5.47 -0.45
N ASP A 72 3.88 -4.59 -1.39
CA ASP A 72 3.37 -4.65 -2.76
C ASP A 72 3.78 -5.96 -3.45
N ARG A 73 5.04 -6.37 -3.32
CA ARG A 73 5.51 -7.67 -3.83
C ARG A 73 4.76 -8.83 -3.20
N LEU A 74 4.62 -8.82 -1.89
CA LEU A 74 3.93 -9.89 -1.19
C LEU A 74 2.44 -9.96 -1.53
N VAL A 75 1.78 -8.83 -1.81
CA VAL A 75 0.41 -8.78 -2.32
C VAL A 75 0.31 -9.48 -3.68
N VAL A 76 1.26 -9.23 -4.59
CA VAL A 76 1.32 -9.89 -5.89
C VAL A 76 1.53 -11.40 -5.73
N GLU A 77 2.45 -11.83 -4.85
CA GLU A 77 2.66 -13.26 -4.58
C GLU A 77 1.42 -13.90 -3.96
N THR A 78 0.74 -13.21 -3.04
CA THR A 78 -0.51 -13.69 -2.43
C THR A 78 -1.61 -13.84 -3.48
N ALA A 79 -1.70 -12.95 -4.46
CA ALA A 79 -2.65 -13.07 -5.56
C ALA A 79 -2.41 -14.35 -6.39
N ARG A 80 -1.16 -14.82 -6.51
CA ARG A 80 -0.87 -16.09 -7.20
C ARG A 80 -1.37 -17.32 -6.43
N VAL A 81 -1.42 -17.23 -5.10
CA VAL A 81 -1.89 -18.31 -4.21
C VAL A 81 -3.42 -18.45 -4.22
N TYR A 82 -4.16 -17.36 -4.49
CA TYR A 82 -5.62 -17.35 -4.56
C TYR A 82 -6.10 -17.19 -6.02
N PRO A 83 -6.42 -18.29 -6.73
CA PRO A 83 -6.81 -18.25 -8.14
C PRO A 83 -8.02 -17.34 -8.41
N GLU A 84 -8.93 -17.19 -7.43
CA GLU A 84 -10.10 -16.32 -7.52
C GLU A 84 -9.71 -14.84 -7.78
N THR A 85 -8.52 -14.44 -7.34
CA THR A 85 -8.02 -13.08 -7.57
C THR A 85 -7.74 -12.80 -9.05
N GLN A 86 -7.48 -13.82 -9.88
CA GLN A 86 -7.25 -13.64 -11.32
C GLN A 86 -8.55 -13.22 -12.02
N ALA A 87 -9.66 -13.88 -11.70
CA ALA A 87 -10.98 -13.53 -12.25
C ALA A 87 -11.42 -12.12 -11.81
N ILE A 88 -11.12 -11.73 -10.57
CA ILE A 88 -11.47 -10.39 -10.07
C ILE A 88 -10.63 -9.30 -10.77
N GLN A 89 -9.36 -9.57 -11.08
CA GLN A 89 -8.46 -8.62 -11.75
C GLN A 89 -8.81 -8.36 -13.23
N THR A 90 -9.70 -9.13 -13.85
CA THR A 90 -10.17 -8.82 -15.21
C THR A 90 -11.08 -7.60 -15.25
N ILE A 91 -11.59 -7.15 -14.10
CA ILE A 91 -12.41 -5.95 -13.99
C ILE A 91 -11.50 -4.71 -14.15
N HIS A 92 -11.87 -3.81 -15.05
CA HIS A 92 -11.10 -2.60 -15.32
C HIS A 92 -10.88 -1.77 -14.04
N GLY A 93 -9.61 -1.48 -13.74
CA GLY A 93 -9.20 -0.72 -12.56
C GLY A 93 -8.98 -1.56 -11.29
N VAL A 94 -9.19 -2.88 -11.34
CA VAL A 94 -8.97 -3.78 -10.19
C VAL A 94 -7.62 -4.46 -10.30
N GLY A 95 -6.68 -4.07 -9.42
CA GLY A 95 -5.37 -4.70 -9.30
C GLY A 95 -5.30 -5.74 -8.17
N ALA A 96 -4.14 -6.41 -8.07
CA ALA A 96 -3.87 -7.46 -7.08
C ALA A 96 -4.22 -7.06 -5.64
N LEU A 97 -3.91 -5.84 -5.21
CA LEU A 97 -4.22 -5.37 -3.86
C LEU A 97 -5.71 -5.44 -3.55
N THR A 98 -6.54 -4.91 -4.45
CA THR A 98 -7.99 -4.89 -4.31
C THR A 98 -8.56 -6.31 -4.40
N ALA A 99 -8.07 -7.12 -5.34
CA ALA A 99 -8.52 -8.49 -5.52
C ALA A 99 -8.22 -9.37 -4.28
N VAL A 100 -6.99 -9.29 -3.75
CA VAL A 100 -6.61 -10.03 -2.53
C VAL A 100 -7.40 -9.53 -1.32
N ALA A 101 -7.59 -8.21 -1.16
CA ALA A 101 -8.41 -7.67 -0.07
C ALA A 101 -9.83 -8.25 -0.11
N PHE A 102 -10.43 -8.29 -1.31
CA PHE A 102 -11.78 -8.81 -1.50
C PHE A 102 -11.87 -10.30 -1.17
N VAL A 103 -11.00 -11.14 -1.75
CA VAL A 103 -11.00 -12.59 -1.49
C VAL A 103 -10.79 -12.90 0.00
N LEU A 104 -9.87 -12.19 0.68
CA LEU A 104 -9.64 -12.40 2.11
C LEU A 104 -10.84 -12.03 2.97
N VAL A 105 -11.58 -10.98 2.62
CA VAL A 105 -12.83 -10.61 3.32
C VAL A 105 -13.87 -11.71 3.14
N LEU A 106 -14.02 -12.24 1.93
CA LEU A 106 -15.00 -13.28 1.62
C LEU A 106 -14.68 -14.61 2.31
N ASN A 107 -13.42 -15.03 2.31
CA ASN A 107 -12.98 -16.29 2.92
C ASN A 107 -13.07 -16.25 4.45
N ASN A 108 -12.92 -15.07 5.06
CA ASN A 108 -13.08 -14.90 6.50
C ASN A 108 -14.56 -14.84 6.93
N ASP A 109 -15.49 -14.78 5.98
CA ASP A 109 -16.93 -14.65 6.18
C ASP A 109 -17.63 -15.90 5.60
N GLY A 110 -17.31 -17.08 6.16
CA GLY A 110 -17.69 -18.42 5.67
C GLY A 110 -19.20 -18.69 5.52
N GLN A 111 -20.06 -17.71 5.82
CA GLN A 111 -21.51 -17.75 5.71
C GLN A 111 -22.06 -16.96 4.50
N ARG A 112 -21.28 -16.10 3.84
CA ARG A 112 -21.80 -15.22 2.77
C ARG A 112 -21.98 -15.92 1.42
N PHE A 113 -21.06 -16.80 1.02
CA PHE A 113 -21.15 -17.48 -0.29
C PHE A 113 -22.12 -18.65 -0.35
N LYS A 114 -22.61 -19.15 0.79
CA LYS A 114 -23.71 -20.13 0.77
C LYS A 114 -25.05 -19.53 0.33
N ARG A 115 -25.15 -18.20 0.14
CA ARG A 115 -26.42 -17.53 -0.16
C ARG A 115 -26.53 -16.80 -1.50
N ASP A 116 -25.44 -16.53 -2.22
CA ASP A 116 -25.53 -15.82 -3.50
C ASP A 116 -25.64 -16.76 -4.70
N SER A 117 -26.88 -17.07 -5.06
CA SER A 117 -27.28 -17.81 -6.26
C SER A 117 -26.99 -17.07 -7.59
N ALA A 118 -26.48 -15.83 -7.55
CA ALA A 118 -26.11 -15.06 -8.73
C ALA A 118 -24.80 -15.52 -9.39
N LEU A 119 -23.86 -16.10 -8.62
CA LEU A 119 -22.53 -16.50 -9.13
C LEU A 119 -22.48 -17.93 -9.69
N ARG A 120 -23.47 -18.78 -9.39
CA ARG A 120 -23.63 -20.10 -10.05
C ARG A 120 -23.85 -19.98 -11.57
N ARG A 121 -24.29 -18.83 -12.06
CA ARG A 121 -24.53 -18.56 -13.50
C ARG A 121 -23.23 -18.43 -14.31
N TRP A 122 -22.10 -18.14 -13.65
CA TRP A 122 -20.81 -17.90 -14.31
C TRP A 122 -19.84 -19.10 -14.23
N GLY A 123 -20.32 -20.30 -13.89
CA GLY A 123 -19.56 -21.55 -14.08
C GLY A 123 -18.31 -21.75 -13.19
N LEU A 124 -18.06 -20.87 -12.21
CA LEU A 124 -16.97 -21.05 -11.25
C LEU A 124 -17.43 -21.96 -10.10
N SER A 125 -17.41 -23.26 -10.35
CA SER A 125 -17.52 -24.28 -9.31
C SER A 125 -16.13 -24.50 -8.72
N LEU A 126 -15.87 -24.01 -7.51
CA LEU A 126 -14.74 -24.49 -6.73
C LEU A 126 -15.01 -25.95 -6.37
N ALA A 127 -14.28 -26.87 -7.02
CA ALA A 127 -14.24 -28.27 -6.65
C ALA A 127 -13.66 -28.38 -5.24
N SER A 128 -14.54 -28.65 -4.27
CA SER A 128 -14.20 -29.15 -2.95
C SER A 128 -13.31 -30.39 -3.08
N HIS A 129 -12.03 -30.26 -2.73
CA HIS A 129 -11.20 -31.42 -2.38
C HIS A 129 -11.21 -31.55 -0.86
N GLY A 130 -11.42 -32.79 -0.43
CA GLY A 130 -11.69 -33.22 0.94
C GLY A 130 -10.52 -33.14 1.91
#